data_AF-A0A7G1II54-F1
#
_entry.id   AF-A0A7G1II54-F1
#
_cell.length_a   1.000
_cell.length_b   1.000
_cell.length_c   1.000
_cell.angle_alpha   90.00
_cell.angle_beta   90.00
_cell.angle_gamma   90.00
#
_symmetry.space_group_name_H-M   'P 1'
#
loop_
_entity.id
_entity.type
_entity.pdbx_description
1 polymer ?
#
loop_
_entity_poly.entity_id
_entity_poly.type
_entity_poly.pdbx_seq_one_letter_code
_entity_poly.pdbx_strand_id
1 'polypeptide(L)'
;MDAIIAVVAAQNRLARRVEVDVASHHPIIDPILPELRSELADLAPQPPRIPIITTTHPCEAHSHPVMDADYWSANLRNPVRFHQAIRVAAAAEHHGCRAFIEMSPHPVLTHAITETLEGR
;
A
#
# COMPACT_ATOMS: atom_id res chain seq x y z
N MET A 1 8.92 13.10 15.73
CA MET A 1 9.20 11.65 15.67
C MET A 1 9.83 11.15 16.96
N ASP A 2 10.96 11.72 17.40
CA ASP A 2 11.70 11.21 18.56
C ASP A 2 10.88 11.23 19.87
N ALA A 3 10.09 12.28 20.10
CA ALA A 3 9.17 12.34 21.23
C ALA A 3 8.12 11.20 21.23
N ILE A 4 7.58 10.84 20.06
CA ILE A 4 6.61 9.74 19.94
C ILE A 4 7.31 8.40 20.17
N ILE A 5 8.51 8.21 19.63
CA ILE A 5 9.30 6.99 19.86
C ILE A 5 9.57 6.80 21.35
N ALA A 6 9.98 7.86 22.06
CA ALA A 6 10.21 7.80 23.51
C ALA A 6 8.94 7.43 24.30
N VAL A 7 7.78 7.98 23.93
CA VAL A 7 6.49 7.64 24.56
C VAL A 7 6.13 6.17 24.36
N VAL A 8 6.32 5.61 23.17
CA VAL A 8 6.04 4.19 22.89
C VAL A 8 7.04 3.27 23.60
N ALA A 9 8.32 3.65 23.62
CA ALA A 9 9.36 2.91 24.32
C ALA A 9 9.10 2.84 25.84
N ALA A 10 8.63 3.94 26.44
CA ALA A 10 8.24 3.97 27.86
C ALA A 10 7.08 3.02 28.20
N GLN A 11 6.31 2.56 27.20
CA GLN A 11 5.25 1.56 27.35
C GLN A 11 5.75 0.12 27.14
N ASN A 12 7.07 -0.11 27.07
CA ASN A 12 7.69 -1.40 26.70
C ASN A 12 7.22 -1.92 25.33
N ARG A 13 6.93 -1.00 24.39
CA ARG A 13 6.54 -1.33 23.01
C ARG A 13 7.63 -0.90 22.04
N LEU A 14 7.73 -1.62 20.92
CA LEU A 14 8.72 -1.32 19.89
C LEU A 14 8.26 -0.13 19.02
N ALA A 15 9.11 0.89 18.91
CA ALA A 15 9.01 1.93 17.91
C ALA A 15 10.41 2.21 17.34
N ARG A 16 10.55 2.15 16.02
CA ARG A 16 11.80 2.51 15.33
C ARG A 16 11.55 3.55 14.27
N ARG A 17 12.57 4.35 14.00
CA ARG A 17 12.61 5.19 12.81
C ARG A 17 12.80 4.31 11.57
N VAL A 18 12.14 4.69 10.48
CA VAL A 18 12.41 4.12 9.16
C VAL A 18 13.31 5.11 8.44
N GLU A 19 14.44 4.64 7.96
CA GLU A 19 15.39 5.44 7.17
C GLU A 19 14.80 5.66 5.78
N VAL A 20 14.16 6.80 5.59
CA VAL A 20 13.58 7.24 4.31
C VAL A 20 13.85 8.73 4.12
N ASP A 21 14.14 9.11 2.88
CA ASP A 21 14.37 10.51 2.50
C ASP A 21 13.05 11.30 2.40
N VAL A 22 11.94 10.59 2.13
CA VAL A 22 10.63 11.18 1.92
C VAL A 22 9.60 10.48 2.79
N ALA A 23 8.85 11.25 3.56
CA ALA A 23 7.67 10.77 4.28
C ALA A 23 6.48 10.67 3.32
N SER A 24 6.46 9.62 2.48
CA SER A 24 5.32 9.31 1.61
C SER A 24 4.06 9.02 2.43
N HIS A 25 2.90 9.09 1.77
CA HIS A 25 1.58 8.84 2.39
C HIS A 25 1.20 9.82 3.51
N HIS A 26 1.78 11.03 3.48
CA HIS A 26 1.59 12.08 4.47
C HIS A 26 1.21 13.42 3.79
N PRO A 27 0.51 14.35 4.48
CA PRO A 27 0.22 15.70 3.98
C PRO A 27 1.41 16.50 3.44
N ILE A 28 2.65 16.12 3.78
CA ILE A 28 3.86 16.78 3.26
C ILE A 28 3.99 16.64 1.73
N ILE A 29 3.30 15.66 1.15
CA ILE A 29 3.26 15.39 -0.29
C ILE A 29 2.36 16.38 -1.04
N ASP A 30 1.41 17.04 -0.36
CA ASP A 30 0.40 17.89 -1.02
C ASP A 30 0.96 18.91 -2.03
N PRO A 31 2.09 19.61 -1.76
CA PRO A 31 2.65 20.60 -2.69
C PRO A 31 3.10 20.03 -4.04
N ILE A 32 3.50 18.76 -4.13
CA ILE A 32 4.01 18.15 -5.36
C ILE A 32 2.92 17.49 -6.20
N LEU A 33 1.70 17.33 -5.66
CA LEU A 33 0.62 16.63 -6.34
C LEU A 33 0.15 17.31 -7.65
N PRO A 34 0.12 18.65 -7.78
CA PRO A 34 -0.23 19.28 -9.06
C PRO A 34 0.79 18.98 -10.17
N GLU A 35 2.08 19.05 -9.84
CA GLU A 35 3.17 18.74 -10.76
C GLU A 35 3.14 17.27 -11.18
N LEU A 36 3.00 16.35 -10.21
CA LEU A 36 2.88 14.93 -10.49
C LEU A 36 1.70 14.61 -11.43
N ARG A 37 0.55 15.27 -11.26
CA ARG A 37 -0.59 15.08 -12.17
C ARG A 37 -0.28 15.57 -13.59
N SER A 38 0.39 16.71 -13.71
CA SER A 38 0.78 17.28 -15.00
C SER A 38 1.73 16.34 -15.74
N GLU A 39 2.74 15.82 -15.04
CA GLU A 39 3.74 14.93 -15.63
C GLU A 39 3.19 13.55 -16.01
N LEU A 40 2.06 13.13 -15.43
CA LEU A 40 1.40 11.87 -15.72
C LEU A 40 0.16 12.01 -16.61
N ALA A 41 -0.11 13.20 -17.15
CA ALA A 41 -1.34 13.52 -17.87
C ALA A 41 -1.51 12.74 -19.19
N ASP A 42 -0.43 12.23 -19.76
CA ASP A 42 -0.41 11.48 -21.02
C ASP A 42 -0.49 9.96 -20.83
N LEU A 43 -0.57 9.48 -19.57
CA LEU A 43 -0.80 8.07 -19.30
C LEU A 43 -2.09 7.58 -19.97
N ALA A 44 -2.00 6.44 -20.65
CA ALA A 44 -3.13 5.74 -21.25
C ALA A 44 -3.32 4.33 -20.65
N PRO A 45 -3.75 4.22 -19.38
CA PRO A 45 -3.90 2.93 -18.69
C PRO A 45 -4.86 2.01 -19.46
N GLN A 46 -4.47 0.74 -19.58
CA GLN A 46 -5.30 -0.28 -20.19
C GLN A 46 -5.93 -1.18 -19.13
N PRO A 47 -7.12 -1.76 -19.39
CA PRO A 47 -7.73 -2.70 -18.47
C PRO A 47 -6.78 -3.86 -18.15
N PRO A 48 -6.58 -4.20 -16.87
CA PRO A 48 -5.65 -5.25 -16.50
C PRO A 48 -6.22 -6.62 -16.93
N ARG A 49 -5.36 -7.45 -17.53
CA ARG A 49 -5.72 -8.82 -17.94
C ARG A 49 -5.72 -9.82 -16.78
N ILE A 50 -5.06 -9.46 -15.69
CA ILE A 50 -4.99 -10.20 -14.43
C ILE A 50 -5.66 -9.33 -13.37
N PRO A 51 -6.52 -9.88 -12.49
CA PRO A 51 -7.14 -9.09 -11.42
C PRO A 51 -6.08 -8.38 -10.56
N ILE A 52 -6.33 -7.11 -10.25
CA ILE A 52 -5.48 -6.28 -9.39
C ILE A 52 -6.28 -5.89 -8.16
N ILE A 53 -5.72 -6.14 -6.98
CA ILE A 53 -6.23 -5.61 -5.73
C ILE A 53 -5.38 -4.39 -5.37
N THR A 54 -5.95 -3.20 -5.52
CA THR A 54 -5.25 -1.95 -5.17
C THR A 54 -5.18 -1.74 -3.65
N THR A 55 -4.12 -1.09 -3.20
CA THR A 55 -3.94 -0.62 -1.82
C THR A 55 -4.24 0.88 -1.65
N THR A 56 -4.50 1.60 -2.76
CA THR A 56 -4.69 3.06 -2.82
C THR A 56 -6.11 3.49 -2.43
N HIS A 57 -7.11 2.75 -2.90
CA HIS A 57 -8.53 2.94 -2.62
C HIS A 57 -9.02 1.78 -1.73
N PRO A 58 -10.26 1.81 -1.20
CA PRO A 58 -10.82 0.66 -0.51
C PRO A 58 -10.64 -0.62 -1.34
N CYS A 59 -10.11 -1.67 -0.71
CA CYS A 59 -9.73 -2.89 -1.42
C CYS A 59 -10.98 -3.69 -1.78
N GLU A 60 -11.24 -3.87 -3.08
CA GLU A 60 -12.35 -4.66 -3.60
C GLU A 60 -11.82 -5.74 -4.54
N ALA A 61 -12.29 -6.99 -4.40
CA ALA A 61 -11.79 -8.15 -5.15
C ALA A 61 -11.96 -8.03 -6.68
N HIS A 62 -12.87 -7.15 -7.12
CA HIS A 62 -13.23 -6.93 -8.52
C HIS A 62 -13.08 -5.46 -8.93
N SER A 63 -12.24 -4.69 -8.23
CA SER A 63 -11.95 -3.33 -8.68
C SER A 63 -11.24 -3.37 -10.04
N HIS A 64 -11.69 -2.53 -10.96
CA HIS A 64 -10.97 -2.22 -12.20
C HIS A 64 -10.35 -0.82 -12.05
N PRO A 65 -9.25 -0.68 -11.28
CA PRO A 65 -8.67 0.63 -11.05
C PRO A 65 -8.12 1.17 -12.37
N VAL A 66 -8.55 2.38 -12.73
CA VAL A 66 -7.89 3.16 -13.78
C VAL A 66 -6.65 3.75 -13.15
N MET A 67 -5.47 3.26 -13.56
CA MET A 67 -4.18 3.68 -12.98
C MET A 67 -3.63 4.94 -13.68
N ASP A 68 -4.46 5.98 -13.73
CA ASP A 68 -4.16 7.28 -14.32
C ASP A 68 -3.40 8.22 -13.36
N ALA A 69 -3.19 9.47 -13.77
CA ALA A 69 -2.51 10.48 -12.98
C ALA A 69 -3.14 10.70 -11.59
N ASP A 70 -4.47 10.62 -11.49
CA ASP A 70 -5.20 10.78 -10.23
C ASP A 70 -5.00 9.57 -9.32
N TYR A 71 -4.98 8.36 -9.87
CA TYR A 71 -4.65 7.16 -9.12
C TYR A 71 -3.24 7.23 -8.52
N TRP A 72 -2.23 7.61 -9.31
CA TRP A 72 -0.86 7.69 -8.81
C TRP A 72 -0.65 8.81 -7.79
N SER A 73 -1.33 9.93 -7.99
CA SER A 73 -1.38 11.02 -6.99
C SER A 73 -2.03 10.55 -5.68
N ALA A 74 -3.12 9.79 -5.78
CA ALA A 74 -3.78 9.21 -4.62
C ALA A 74 -2.89 8.14 -3.95
N ASN A 75 -2.18 7.32 -4.72
CA ASN A 75 -1.29 6.28 -4.20
C ASN A 75 -0.15 6.89 -3.37
N LEU A 76 0.48 7.95 -3.87
CA LEU A 76 1.56 8.62 -3.18
C LEU A 76 1.08 9.35 -1.91
N ARG A 77 -0.12 9.93 -1.95
CA ARG A 77 -0.64 10.77 -0.86
C ARG A 77 -1.31 10.00 0.27
N ASN A 78 -1.97 8.88 -0.02
CA ASN A 78 -2.83 8.19 0.92
C ASN A 78 -2.16 6.95 1.54
N PRO A 79 -2.59 6.51 2.73
CA PRO A 79 -2.06 5.31 3.38
C PRO A 79 -2.19 4.05 2.52
N VAL A 80 -1.17 3.19 2.59
CA VAL A 80 -1.15 1.88 1.93
C VAL A 80 -2.01 0.88 2.70
N ARG A 81 -3.10 0.39 2.09
CA ARG A 81 -4.05 -0.57 2.70
C ARG A 81 -3.63 -2.04 2.49
N PHE A 82 -2.35 -2.37 2.72
CA PHE A 82 -1.80 -3.70 2.38
C PHE A 82 -2.49 -4.86 3.12
N HIS A 83 -2.67 -4.75 4.44
CA HIS A 83 -3.38 -5.76 5.24
C HIS A 83 -4.80 -6.05 4.70
N GLN A 84 -5.53 -5.02 4.28
CA GLN A 84 -6.86 -5.20 3.70
C GLN A 84 -6.79 -5.90 2.34
N ALA A 85 -5.83 -5.55 1.49
CA ALA A 85 -5.63 -6.21 0.20
C ALA A 85 -5.35 -7.71 0.34
N ILE A 86 -4.51 -8.12 1.30
CA ILE A 86 -4.23 -9.53 1.58
C ILE A 86 -5.47 -10.27 2.07
N ARG A 87 -6.27 -9.66 2.96
CA ARG A 87 -7.54 -10.24 3.42
C ARG A 87 -8.53 -10.44 2.27
N VAL A 88 -8.65 -9.45 1.38
CA VAL A 88 -9.49 -9.54 0.19
C VAL A 88 -9.01 -10.65 -0.74
N ALA A 89 -7.70 -10.77 -0.97
CA ALA A 89 -7.11 -11.81 -1.79
C ALA A 89 -7.40 -13.22 -1.24
N ALA A 90 -7.24 -13.40 0.07
CA ALA A 90 -7.50 -14.69 0.74
C ALA A 90 -8.98 -15.10 0.73
N ALA A 91 -9.87 -14.10 0.80
CA ALA A 91 -11.33 -14.28 0.83
C ALA A 91 -11.99 -14.28 -0.57
N ALA A 92 -11.23 -14.11 -1.66
CA ALA A 92 -11.77 -14.02 -3.00
C ALA A 92 -12.61 -15.27 -3.38
N GLU A 93 -13.62 -15.05 -4.22
CA GLU A 93 -14.51 -16.10 -4.73
C GLU A 93 -13.72 -17.14 -5.54
N HIS A 94 -14.25 -18.37 -5.66
CA HIS A 94 -13.58 -19.50 -6.33
C HIS A 94 -12.25 -19.96 -5.69
N HIS A 95 -12.28 -20.23 -4.38
CA HIS A 95 -11.12 -20.70 -3.60
C HIS A 95 -9.98 -19.67 -3.55
N GLY A 96 -10.22 -18.52 -2.90
CA GLY A 96 -9.30 -17.37 -2.79
C GLY A 96 -7.81 -17.71 -2.60
N CYS A 97 -6.93 -16.74 -2.86
CA CYS A 97 -5.49 -16.97 -2.97
C CYS A 97 -4.93 -17.79 -1.80
N ARG A 98 -4.34 -18.95 -2.10
CA ARG A 98 -3.69 -19.84 -1.12
C ARG A 98 -2.17 -19.71 -1.12
N ALA A 99 -1.62 -19.23 -2.23
CA ALA A 99 -0.20 -18.96 -2.39
C ALA A 99 0.00 -17.46 -2.63
N PHE A 100 0.93 -16.87 -1.89
CA PHE A 100 1.37 -15.50 -2.05
C PHE A 100 2.88 -15.53 -2.35
N ILE A 101 3.28 -14.86 -3.42
CA ILE A 101 4.68 -14.79 -3.87
C ILE A 101 5.10 -13.33 -3.79
N GLU A 102 6.10 -13.03 -2.95
CA GLU A 102 6.73 -11.72 -2.93
C GLU A 102 7.78 -11.64 -4.04
N MET A 103 7.63 -10.67 -4.94
CA MET A 103 8.58 -10.40 -6.01
C MET A 103 9.47 -9.23 -5.61
N SER A 104 10.56 -9.51 -4.88
CA SER A 104 11.50 -8.50 -4.41
C SER A 104 12.94 -9.05 -4.33
N PRO A 105 13.98 -8.18 -4.38
CA PRO A 105 15.37 -8.61 -4.16
C PRO A 105 15.63 -9.15 -2.75
N HIS A 106 14.88 -8.64 -1.77
CA HIS A 106 14.94 -9.05 -0.37
C HIS A 106 13.52 -9.11 0.22
N PRO A 107 13.09 -10.25 0.80
CA PRO A 107 11.73 -10.41 1.28
C PRO A 107 11.48 -9.56 2.53
N VAL A 108 10.52 -8.64 2.45
CA VAL A 108 10.15 -7.74 3.57
C VAL A 108 8.65 -7.78 3.89
N LEU A 109 7.83 -8.38 3.04
CA LEU A 109 6.36 -8.45 3.19
C LEU A 109 5.87 -9.83 3.63
N THR A 110 6.66 -10.89 3.44
CA THR A 110 6.28 -12.27 3.81
C THR A 110 5.75 -12.40 5.23
N HIS A 111 6.43 -11.79 6.22
CA HIS A 111 5.97 -11.80 7.62
C HIS A 111 4.58 -11.16 7.76
N ALA A 112 4.38 -9.98 7.19
CA ALA A 112 3.10 -9.27 7.28
C ALA A 112 1.96 -10.03 6.57
N ILE A 113 2.26 -10.73 5.47
CA ILE A 113 1.31 -11.60 4.78
C ILE A 113 0.91 -12.75 5.70
N THR A 114 1.89 -13.48 6.27
CA THR A 114 1.63 -14.60 7.18
C THR A 114 0.80 -14.16 8.40
N GLU A 115 1.19 -13.06 9.05
CA GLU A 115 0.48 -12.50 10.20
C GLU A 115 -0.98 -12.18 9.87
N THR A 116 -1.22 -11.55 8.70
CA THR A 116 -2.57 -11.25 8.21
C THR A 116 -3.41 -12.52 7.98
N LEU A 117 -2.82 -13.57 7.42
CA LEU A 117 -3.51 -14.83 7.12
C LEU A 117 -3.79 -15.66 8.38
N GLU A 118 -2.93 -15.55 9.39
CA GLU A 118 -3.11 -16.20 10.69
C GLU A 118 -4.11 -15.46 11.60
N GLY A 119 -4.54 -14.25 11.20
CA GLY A 119 -5.48 -13.42 11.96
C GLY A 119 -4.88 -12.83 13.24
N ARG A 120 -3.56 -12.56 13.23
CA ARG A 120 -2.81 -11.96 14.33
C ARG A 120 -2.66 -10.45 14.16
#